data_AF-A0A645E9S7-F1
#
_entry.id   AF-A0A645E9S7-F1
#
_cell.length_a   1.000
_cell.length_b   1.000
_cell.length_c   1.000
_cell.angle_alpha   90.00
_cell.angle_beta   90.00
_cell.angle_gamma   90.00
#
_symmetry.space_group_name_H-M   'P 1'
#
loop_
_entity.id
_entity.type
_entity.pdbx_description
1 polymer ?
#
loop_
_entity_poly.entity_id
_entity_poly.type
_entity_poly.pdbx_seq_one_letter_code
_entity_poly.pdbx_strand_id
1 'polypeptide(L)'
;MLKAKGVEVYFEKDGLWTFDPSAELTITILSSIAQEESRNLSQNVTWGQRARFAAGKVSMPYKNFLGYDRGEDGTPIVNEQQAALVRQIYAMFIDGKTPSGIAKALTSQSIPTPGGKRVWQPSVIESILTNEKYKGDALLGKTFCTDYLTKRMKKNEGEVPQYYVQGSHPPIVGTELFDHVQEEMKRRKERGNIPSTSCFAGRIVCGDCGSIYGSKVWHSNSKYRRVIWQCNGKFKGGEKCSTPHLYEKDIQRIFLDFVNSLIMDRAEITGGLKEAMMAITNNTALEKERDTLQEECEVVM
;
A
#
# COMPACT_ATOMS: atom_id res chain seq x y z
N MET A 1 -27.37 -19.79 35.67
CA MET A 1 -27.90 -20.75 36.68
C MET A 1 -27.86 -20.14 38.08
N LEU A 2 -28.74 -19.16 38.37
CA LEU A 2 -28.92 -18.56 39.72
C LEU A 2 -30.06 -19.26 40.49
N LYS A 3 -31.13 -19.64 39.77
CA LYS A 3 -32.23 -20.49 40.26
C LYS A 3 -31.74 -21.82 40.85
N ALA A 4 -30.75 -22.46 40.22
CA ALA A 4 -30.11 -23.69 40.72
C ALA A 4 -29.31 -23.49 42.03
N LYS A 5 -29.00 -22.25 42.40
CA LYS A 5 -28.36 -21.88 43.67
C LYS A 5 -29.36 -21.31 44.68
N GLY A 6 -30.67 -21.41 44.42
CA GLY A 6 -31.71 -20.85 45.29
C GLY A 6 -31.77 -19.33 45.30
N VAL A 7 -31.17 -18.65 44.31
CA VAL A 7 -31.17 -17.19 44.21
C VAL A 7 -32.24 -16.75 43.22
N GLU A 8 -33.17 -15.94 43.69
CA GLU A 8 -34.24 -15.35 42.91
C GLU A 8 -33.85 -13.96 42.39
N VAL A 9 -34.27 -13.65 41.16
CA VAL A 9 -34.07 -12.34 40.52
C VAL A 9 -35.44 -11.73 40.21
N TYR A 10 -35.58 -10.45 40.55
CA TYR A 10 -36.74 -9.63 40.21
C TYR A 10 -36.37 -8.70 39.05
N PHE A 11 -37.13 -8.77 37.96
CA PHE A 11 -37.01 -7.87 36.83
C PHE A 11 -37.95 -6.67 37.02
N GLU A 12 -37.42 -5.57 37.55
CA GLU A 12 -38.19 -4.37 37.91
C GLU A 12 -39.02 -3.80 36.74
N LYS A 13 -38.46 -3.80 35.53
CA LYS A 13 -39.14 -3.29 34.33
C LYS A 13 -40.31 -4.14 33.88
N ASP A 14 -40.19 -5.45 34.04
CA ASP A 14 -41.15 -6.42 33.53
C ASP A 14 -42.13 -6.86 34.62
N GLY A 15 -41.85 -6.53 35.90
CA GLY A 15 -42.65 -6.92 37.06
C GLY A 15 -42.60 -8.42 37.36
N LEU A 16 -41.53 -9.11 36.95
CA LEU A 16 -41.44 -10.58 36.95
C LEU A 16 -40.44 -11.10 37.99
N TRP A 17 -40.83 -12.16 38.70
CA TRP A 17 -39.98 -12.91 39.61
C TRP A 17 -39.56 -14.24 38.97
N THR A 18 -38.26 -14.56 38.96
CA THR A 18 -37.75 -15.76 38.27
C THR A 18 -38.24 -17.12 38.82
N PHE A 19 -38.81 -17.17 40.03
CA PHE A 19 -39.38 -18.42 40.58
C PHE A 19 -40.84 -18.64 40.19
N ASP A 20 -41.53 -17.62 39.66
CA ASP A 20 -42.86 -17.79 39.08
C ASP A 20 -42.77 -18.69 37.83
N PRO A 21 -43.52 -19.81 37.76
CA PRO A 21 -43.57 -20.67 36.59
C PRO A 21 -43.94 -19.93 35.29
N SER A 22 -44.78 -18.88 35.38
CA SER A 22 -45.21 -18.08 34.23
C SER A 22 -44.14 -17.09 33.74
N ALA A 23 -43.23 -16.67 34.63
CA ALA A 23 -42.13 -15.78 34.30
C ALA A 23 -41.09 -16.46 33.40
N GLU A 24 -40.85 -17.76 33.57
CA GLU A 24 -39.88 -18.49 32.75
C GLU A 24 -40.30 -18.50 31.27
N LEU A 25 -41.57 -18.82 30.99
CA LEU A 25 -42.13 -18.75 29.63
C LEU A 25 -42.06 -17.33 29.07
N THR A 26 -42.44 -16.33 29.86
CA THR A 26 -42.45 -14.92 29.45
C THR A 26 -41.04 -14.43 29.10
N ILE A 27 -40.05 -14.75 29.93
CA ILE A 27 -38.64 -14.39 29.68
C ILE A 27 -38.12 -15.08 28.43
N THR A 28 -38.44 -16.35 28.20
CA THR A 28 -38.04 -17.06 26.97
C THR A 28 -38.65 -16.43 25.72
N ILE A 29 -39.93 -16.04 25.78
CA ILE A 29 -40.61 -15.35 24.67
C ILE A 29 -39.96 -13.98 24.42
N LEU A 30 -39.77 -13.16 25.46
CA LEU A 30 -39.14 -11.85 25.34
C LEU A 30 -37.70 -11.95 24.81
N SER A 31 -36.95 -12.95 25.28
CA SER A 31 -35.58 -13.22 24.79
C SER A 31 -35.59 -13.59 23.31
N SER A 32 -36.56 -14.40 22.88
CA SER A 32 -36.72 -14.80 21.48
C SER A 32 -37.06 -13.60 20.59
N ILE A 33 -37.99 -12.74 21.04
CA ILE A 33 -38.35 -11.50 20.34
C ILE A 33 -37.14 -10.56 20.25
N ALA A 34 -36.43 -10.34 21.36
CA ALA A 34 -35.25 -9.49 21.40
C ALA A 34 -34.12 -10.00 20.48
N GLN A 35 -33.95 -11.33 20.38
CA GLN A 35 -32.99 -11.93 19.47
C GLN A 35 -33.36 -11.73 18.01
N GLU A 36 -34.65 -11.83 17.66
CA GLU A 36 -35.14 -11.59 16.30
C GLU A 36 -35.06 -10.11 15.92
N GLU A 37 -35.38 -9.19 16.82
CA GLU A 37 -35.18 -7.75 16.61
C GLU A 37 -33.71 -7.40 16.36
N SER A 38 -32.80 -7.96 17.16
CA SER A 38 -31.36 -7.79 16.97
C SER A 38 -30.90 -8.31 15.59
N ARG A 39 -31.46 -9.44 15.15
CA ARG A 39 -31.20 -10.02 13.83
C ARG A 39 -31.73 -9.12 12.72
N ASN A 40 -32.98 -8.67 12.82
CA ASN A 40 -33.62 -7.79 11.84
C ASN A 40 -32.89 -6.45 11.71
N LEU A 41 -32.52 -5.82 12.82
CA LEU A 41 -31.73 -4.59 12.81
C LEU A 41 -30.38 -4.80 12.10
N SER A 42 -29.70 -5.90 12.40
CA SER A 42 -28.43 -6.23 11.76
C SER A 42 -28.59 -6.45 10.24
N GLN A 43 -29.69 -7.09 9.81
CA GLN A 43 -30.01 -7.27 8.39
C GLN A 43 -30.30 -5.93 7.71
N ASN A 44 -31.10 -5.07 8.33
CA ASN A 44 -31.45 -3.75 7.80
C ASN A 44 -30.22 -2.86 7.65
N VAL A 45 -29.33 -2.82 8.64
CA VAL A 45 -28.06 -2.09 8.55
C VAL A 45 -27.18 -2.65 7.43
N THR A 46 -27.09 -3.98 7.32
CA THR A 46 -26.31 -4.64 6.27
C THR A 46 -26.87 -4.33 4.88
N TRP A 47 -28.19 -4.38 4.72
CA TRP A 47 -28.89 -4.07 3.49
C TRP A 47 -28.68 -2.61 3.09
N GLY A 48 -28.84 -1.67 4.03
CA GLY A 48 -28.58 -0.25 3.79
C GLY A 48 -27.12 0.02 3.39
N GLN A 49 -26.16 -0.67 4.02
CA GLN A 49 -24.74 -0.55 3.66
C GLN A 49 -24.47 -1.11 2.25
N ARG A 50 -25.11 -2.22 1.85
CA ARG A 50 -25.02 -2.79 0.50
C ARG A 50 -25.65 -1.88 -0.55
N ALA A 51 -26.81 -1.30 -0.27
CA ALA A 51 -27.46 -0.33 -1.16
C ALA A 51 -26.57 0.90 -1.38
N ARG A 52 -25.91 1.40 -0.33
CA ARG A 52 -24.91 2.49 -0.45
C ARG A 52 -23.71 2.10 -1.32
N PHE A 53 -23.22 0.87 -1.19
CA PHE A 53 -22.13 0.37 -2.03
C PHE A 53 -22.55 0.25 -3.50
N ALA A 54 -23.75 -0.28 -3.76
CA ALA A 54 -24.31 -0.38 -5.11
C ALA A 54 -24.51 1.00 -5.76
N ALA A 55 -24.90 2.01 -4.97
CA ALA A 55 -24.99 3.40 -5.41
C ALA A 55 -23.62 4.10 -5.53
N GLY A 56 -22.50 3.41 -5.32
CA GLY A 56 -21.16 3.97 -5.43
C GLY A 56 -20.79 5.00 -4.36
N LYS A 57 -21.56 5.12 -3.27
CA LYS A 57 -21.31 6.12 -2.22
C LYS A 57 -20.09 5.72 -1.39
N VAL A 58 -18.97 6.39 -1.65
CA VAL A 58 -17.71 6.17 -0.94
C VAL A 58 -17.71 6.88 0.41
N SER A 59 -17.19 6.20 1.43
CA SER A 59 -16.87 6.79 2.73
C SER A 59 -15.43 6.45 3.11
N MET A 60 -14.81 7.33 3.89
CA MET A 60 -13.47 7.14 4.42
C MET A 60 -13.46 7.31 5.94
N PRO A 61 -12.58 6.61 6.66
CA PRO A 61 -12.37 6.84 8.08
C PRO A 61 -11.49 8.08 8.28
N TYR A 62 -12.05 9.28 8.04
CA TYR A 62 -11.31 10.55 8.00
C TYR A 62 -10.38 10.79 9.21
N LYS A 63 -10.75 10.31 10.41
CA LYS A 63 -9.89 10.42 11.61
C LYS A 63 -8.55 9.67 11.52
N ASN A 64 -8.49 8.62 10.71
CA ASN A 64 -7.35 7.71 10.58
C ASN A 64 -6.86 7.62 9.13
N PHE A 65 -7.26 8.55 8.26
CA PHE A 65 -6.94 8.57 6.84
C PHE A 65 -6.25 9.89 6.52
N LEU A 66 -5.10 9.83 5.84
CA LEU A 66 -4.30 11.02 5.53
C LEU A 66 -4.73 11.59 4.17
N GLY A 67 -4.78 12.91 4.05
CA GLY A 67 -4.89 13.60 2.76
C GLY A 67 -6.31 13.99 2.35
N TYR A 68 -7.35 13.56 3.09
CA TYR A 68 -8.73 13.95 2.82
C TYR A 68 -9.46 14.40 4.08
N ASP A 69 -10.23 15.48 3.93
CA ASP A 69 -11.21 15.94 4.89
C ASP A 69 -12.63 15.59 4.42
N ARG A 70 -13.56 15.60 5.37
CA ARG A 70 -14.98 15.37 5.10
C ARG A 70 -15.61 16.68 4.60
N GLY A 71 -16.00 16.72 3.33
CA GLY A 71 -16.80 17.81 2.78
C GLY A 71 -18.21 17.87 3.38
N GLU A 72 -18.91 18.97 3.11
CA GLU A 72 -20.26 19.24 3.60
C GLU A 72 -21.25 18.13 3.19
N ASP A 73 -21.15 17.66 1.94
CA ASP A 73 -21.97 16.58 1.38
C ASP A 73 -21.51 15.17 1.78
N GLY A 74 -20.46 15.09 2.61
CA GLY A 74 -19.80 13.83 3.00
C GLY A 74 -18.85 13.25 1.96
N THR A 75 -18.64 13.96 0.84
CA THR A 75 -17.64 13.65 -0.18
C THR A 75 -16.22 13.96 0.31
N PRO A 76 -15.20 13.20 -0.13
CA PRO A 76 -13.81 13.47 0.24
C PRO A 76 -13.28 14.73 -0.46
N ILE A 77 -12.76 15.69 0.31
CA ILE A 77 -12.06 16.88 -0.19
C ILE A 77 -10.58 16.75 0.13
N VAL A 78 -9.70 17.07 -0.82
CA VAL A 78 -8.25 16.97 -0.62
C VAL A 78 -7.77 18.03 0.38
N ASN A 79 -7.07 17.59 1.42
CA ASN A 79 -6.34 18.47 2.31
C ASN A 79 -4.90 18.57 1.81
N GLU A 80 -4.53 19.68 1.19
CA GLU A 80 -3.23 19.81 0.52
C GLU A 80 -2.01 19.65 1.45
N GLN A 81 -2.11 20.04 2.71
CA GLN A 81 -1.01 19.85 3.67
C GLN A 81 -0.76 18.36 3.94
N GLN A 82 -1.83 17.60 4.14
CA GLN A 82 -1.73 16.16 4.36
C GLN A 82 -1.43 15.41 3.05
N ALA A 83 -1.98 15.88 1.92
CA ALA A 83 -1.73 15.32 0.60
C ALA A 83 -0.26 15.47 0.19
N ALA A 84 0.39 16.59 0.54
CA ALA A 84 1.82 16.76 0.33
C ALA A 84 2.65 15.68 1.03
N LEU A 85 2.28 15.31 2.27
CA LEU A 85 2.91 14.21 2.99
C LEU A 85 2.68 12.85 2.31
N VAL A 86 1.49 12.59 1.78
CA VAL A 86 1.21 11.38 0.99
C VAL A 86 2.10 11.37 -0.27
N ARG A 87 2.14 12.45 -1.04
CA ARG A 87 3.00 12.58 -2.23
C ARG A 87 4.47 12.36 -1.90
N GLN A 88 4.93 12.88 -0.76
CA GLN A 88 6.28 12.66 -0.23
C GLN A 88 6.55 11.17 0.08
N ILE A 89 5.58 10.45 0.66
CA ILE A 89 5.70 9.01 0.92
C ILE A 89 5.88 8.23 -0.38
N TYR A 90 5.08 8.56 -1.41
CA TYR A 90 5.20 7.94 -2.73
C TYR A 90 6.56 8.25 -3.37
N ALA A 91 7.01 9.50 -3.34
CA ALA A 91 8.31 9.90 -3.86
C ALA A 91 9.46 9.14 -3.17
N MET A 92 9.46 9.09 -1.83
CA MET A 92 10.47 8.33 -1.08
C MET A 92 10.51 6.84 -1.42
N PHE A 93 9.37 6.24 -1.77
CA PHE A 93 9.31 4.84 -2.16
C PHE A 93 9.91 4.60 -3.54
N ILE A 94 9.62 5.50 -4.50
CA ILE A 94 10.19 5.50 -5.84
C ILE A 94 11.70 5.76 -5.81
N ASP A 95 12.18 6.62 -4.90
CA ASP A 95 13.61 6.82 -4.63
C ASP A 95 14.33 5.57 -4.10
N GLY A 96 13.60 4.46 -3.90
CA GLY A 96 14.16 3.17 -3.52
C GLY A 96 14.12 2.89 -2.02
N LYS A 97 13.54 3.77 -1.19
CA LYS A 97 13.39 3.47 0.24
C LYS A 97 12.39 2.33 0.44
N THR A 98 12.66 1.48 1.43
CA THR A 98 11.72 0.44 1.86
C THR A 98 10.62 1.05 2.74
N PRO A 99 9.44 0.44 2.87
CA PRO A 99 8.41 0.90 3.79
C PRO A 99 8.93 1.11 5.23
N SER A 100 9.82 0.22 5.69
CA SER A 100 10.53 0.36 6.96
C SER A 100 11.49 1.55 7.01
N GLY A 101 12.20 1.84 5.91
CA GLY A 101 13.05 3.02 5.79
C GLY A 101 12.25 4.32 5.82
N ILE A 102 11.11 4.35 5.15
CA ILE A 102 10.18 5.50 5.14
C ILE A 102 9.60 5.71 6.55
N ALA A 103 9.12 4.65 7.20
CA ALA A 103 8.60 4.72 8.56
C ALA A 103 9.63 5.28 9.55
N LYS A 104 10.89 4.84 9.47
CA LYS A 104 11.98 5.39 10.29
C LYS A 104 12.24 6.87 10.00
N ALA A 105 12.27 7.26 8.72
CA ALA A 105 12.49 8.64 8.31
C ALA A 105 11.38 9.56 8.86
N LEU A 106 10.10 9.19 8.68
CA LEU A 106 8.97 10.00 9.18
C LEU A 106 8.93 10.06 10.71
N THR A 107 9.26 8.96 11.39
CA THR A 107 9.39 8.93 12.86
C THR A 107 10.50 9.85 13.34
N SER A 108 11.66 9.88 12.65
CA SER A 108 12.77 10.78 13.01
C SER A 108 12.45 12.27 12.78
N GLN A 109 11.57 12.56 11.82
CA GLN A 109 11.06 13.91 11.56
C GLN A 109 9.95 14.33 12.53
N SER A 110 9.59 13.46 13.50
CA SER A 110 8.50 13.70 14.47
C SER A 110 7.13 13.98 13.85
N ILE A 111 6.91 13.48 12.63
CA ILE A 111 5.62 13.60 11.95
C ILE A 111 4.65 12.58 12.57
N PRO A 112 3.44 12.96 13.02
CA PRO A 112 2.48 12.03 13.56
C PRO A 112 1.89 11.13 12.47
N THR A 113 1.58 9.88 12.83
CA THR A 113 0.83 8.95 11.95
C THR A 113 -0.61 9.43 11.76
N PRO A 114 -1.35 8.89 10.77
CA PRO A 114 -2.76 9.25 10.55
C PRO A 114 -3.64 9.02 11.79
N GLY A 115 -3.30 8.04 12.65
CA GLY A 115 -4.00 7.78 13.91
C GLY A 115 -3.41 8.52 15.13
N GLY A 116 -2.59 9.54 14.93
CA GLY A 116 -2.02 10.37 16.01
C GLY A 116 -0.87 9.74 16.80
N LYS A 117 -0.39 8.55 16.42
CA LYS A 117 0.77 7.91 17.07
C LYS A 117 2.08 8.57 16.63
N ARG A 118 3.06 8.60 17.53
CA ARG A 118 4.40 9.17 17.29
C ARG A 118 5.31 8.30 16.43
N VAL A 119 5.10 6.98 16.45
CA VAL A 119 5.96 6.01 15.75
C VAL A 119 5.22 5.45 14.54
N TRP A 120 5.83 5.60 13.37
CA TRP A 120 5.34 5.00 12.14
C TRP A 120 5.68 3.52 12.09
N GLN A 121 4.69 2.70 11.78
CA GLN A 121 4.86 1.27 11.53
C GLN A 121 4.96 1.02 10.02
N PRO A 122 5.80 0.07 9.55
CA PRO A 122 5.91 -0.24 8.13
C PRO A 122 4.57 -0.60 7.48
N SER A 123 3.69 -1.31 8.21
CA SER A 123 2.35 -1.68 7.75
C SER A 123 1.44 -0.49 7.46
N VAL A 124 1.66 0.66 8.11
CA VAL A 124 0.92 1.90 7.83
C VAL A 124 1.40 2.51 6.52
N ILE A 125 2.71 2.44 6.23
CA ILE A 125 3.24 2.91 4.95
C ILE A 125 2.75 2.02 3.81
N GLU A 126 2.78 0.70 4.00
CA GLU A 126 2.25 -0.26 3.02
C GLU A 126 0.75 -0.03 2.76
N SER A 127 -0.04 0.25 3.80
CA SER A 127 -1.46 0.57 3.60
C SER A 127 -1.68 1.88 2.88
N ILE A 128 -0.78 2.87 3.00
CA ILE A 128 -0.85 4.11 2.21
C ILE A 128 -0.50 3.86 0.74
N LEU A 129 0.57 3.10 0.49
CA LEU A 129 1.06 2.82 -0.86
C LEU A 129 0.13 1.88 -1.66
N THR A 130 -0.66 1.03 -1.00
CA THR A 130 -1.54 0.04 -1.66
C THR A 130 -2.99 0.46 -1.79
N ASN A 131 -3.39 1.56 -1.15
CA ASN A 131 -4.80 1.93 -1.08
C ASN A 131 -5.24 2.72 -2.30
N GLU A 132 -6.19 2.15 -3.05
CA GLU A 132 -6.71 2.70 -4.29
C GLU A 132 -7.36 4.09 -4.13
N LYS A 133 -7.76 4.45 -2.91
CA LYS A 133 -8.30 5.79 -2.60
C LYS A 133 -7.31 6.91 -2.87
N TYR A 134 -6.01 6.66 -2.82
CA TYR A 134 -5.06 7.73 -3.14
C TYR A 134 -5.05 8.08 -4.63
N LYS A 135 -5.46 7.17 -5.52
CA LYS A 135 -5.65 7.44 -6.96
C LYS A 135 -7.09 7.83 -7.35
N GLY A 136 -7.95 8.10 -6.38
CA GLY A 136 -9.35 8.51 -6.61
C GLY A 136 -10.35 7.36 -6.76
N ASP A 137 -9.89 6.11 -6.71
CA ASP A 137 -10.74 4.92 -6.85
C ASP A 137 -11.19 4.39 -5.48
N ALA A 138 -12.23 3.55 -5.45
CA ALA A 138 -12.65 2.89 -4.22
C ALA A 138 -13.19 1.49 -4.48
N LEU A 139 -12.64 0.50 -3.77
CA LEU A 139 -13.21 -0.84 -3.70
C LEU A 139 -14.08 -0.97 -2.45
N LEU A 140 -15.39 -1.12 -2.65
CA LEU A 140 -16.42 -1.22 -1.62
C LEU A 140 -16.77 -2.69 -1.35
N GLY A 141 -17.16 -3.00 -0.11
CA GLY A 141 -17.50 -4.36 0.28
C GLY A 141 -16.31 -5.30 0.51
N LYS A 142 -15.12 -4.76 0.84
CA LYS A 142 -13.91 -5.56 1.15
C LYS A 142 -14.07 -6.51 2.35
N THR A 143 -14.99 -6.19 3.26
CA THR A 143 -15.30 -6.98 4.45
C THR A 143 -16.81 -7.04 4.67
N PHE A 144 -17.27 -8.09 5.33
CA PHE A 144 -18.67 -8.24 5.71
C PHE A 144 -18.80 -8.91 7.08
N CYS A 145 -19.94 -8.71 7.74
CA CYS A 145 -20.24 -9.32 9.02
C CYS A 145 -20.78 -10.74 8.80
N THR A 146 -20.16 -11.76 9.38
CA THR A 146 -20.60 -13.17 9.26
C THR A 146 -21.62 -13.56 10.31
N ASP A 147 -21.53 -12.95 11.50
CA ASP A 147 -22.39 -13.27 12.64
C ASP A 147 -22.87 -11.98 13.30
N TYR A 148 -24.19 -11.84 13.38
CA TYR A 148 -24.86 -10.66 13.93
C TYR A 148 -24.76 -10.55 15.45
N LEU A 149 -24.55 -11.67 16.17
CA LEU A 149 -24.39 -11.70 17.62
C LEU A 149 -22.98 -11.33 18.02
N THR A 150 -21.97 -11.99 17.44
CA THR A 150 -20.57 -11.74 17.77
C THR A 150 -19.97 -10.54 17.03
N LYS A 151 -20.69 -9.97 16.05
CA LYS A 151 -20.23 -8.88 15.15
C LYS A 151 -18.89 -9.19 14.48
N ARG A 152 -18.62 -10.48 14.23
CA ARG A 152 -17.39 -10.93 13.61
C ARG A 152 -17.33 -10.49 12.15
N MET A 153 -16.27 -9.75 11.81
CA MET A 153 -16.00 -9.31 10.45
C MET A 153 -15.07 -10.30 9.74
N LYS A 154 -15.40 -10.64 8.50
CA LYS A 154 -14.56 -11.45 7.60
C LYS A 154 -14.17 -10.62 6.37
N LYS A 155 -12.98 -10.86 5.84
CA LYS A 155 -12.59 -10.38 4.51
C LYS A 155 -13.46 -11.07 3.47
N ASN A 156 -13.92 -10.29 2.49
CA ASN A 156 -14.71 -10.79 1.39
C ASN A 156 -13.80 -11.36 0.30
N GLU A 157 -13.95 -12.63 0.01
CA GLU A 157 -13.22 -13.39 -1.01
C GLU A 157 -14.14 -13.76 -2.20
N GLY A 158 -15.37 -13.23 -2.22
CA GLY A 158 -16.37 -13.46 -3.26
C GLY A 158 -17.75 -13.85 -2.73
N GLU A 159 -17.93 -13.96 -1.40
CA GLU A 159 -19.19 -14.38 -0.80
C GLU A 159 -20.31 -13.33 -0.92
N VAL A 160 -19.93 -12.05 -1.03
CA VAL A 160 -20.88 -10.95 -1.25
C VAL A 160 -20.38 -10.02 -2.37
N PRO A 161 -21.27 -9.31 -3.08
CA PRO A 161 -20.86 -8.40 -4.15
C PRO A 161 -19.85 -7.34 -3.68
N GLN A 162 -18.81 -7.14 -4.48
CA GLN A 162 -17.86 -6.04 -4.34
C GLN A 162 -18.09 -5.05 -5.47
N TYR A 163 -17.91 -3.76 -5.18
CA TYR A 163 -18.13 -2.70 -6.14
C TYR A 163 -16.85 -1.88 -6.28
N TYR A 164 -16.31 -1.82 -7.49
CA TYR A 164 -15.17 -0.97 -7.81
C TYR A 164 -15.67 0.32 -8.45
N VAL A 165 -15.46 1.45 -7.78
CA VAL A 165 -15.89 2.77 -8.25
C VAL A 165 -14.66 3.55 -8.69
N GLN A 166 -14.57 3.85 -9.98
CA GLN A 166 -13.49 4.65 -10.56
C GLN A 166 -13.78 6.14 -10.39
N GLY A 167 -12.74 6.95 -10.15
CA GLY A 167 -12.86 8.41 -10.13
C GLY A 167 -13.87 8.94 -9.12
N SER A 168 -14.03 8.24 -8.00
CA SER A 168 -15.04 8.52 -6.98
C SER A 168 -14.80 9.82 -6.19
N HIS A 169 -13.57 10.32 -6.17
CA HIS A 169 -13.15 11.54 -5.49
C HIS A 169 -11.83 12.06 -6.10
N PRO A 170 -11.43 13.31 -5.85
CA PRO A 170 -10.21 13.87 -6.42
C PRO A 170 -8.97 13.06 -6.01
N PRO A 171 -8.10 12.67 -6.94
CA PRO A 171 -6.91 11.88 -6.63
C PRO A 171 -5.79 12.71 -5.98
N ILE A 172 -5.03 12.10 -5.07
CA ILE A 172 -3.80 12.67 -4.51
C ILE A 172 -2.57 12.25 -5.33
N VAL A 173 -2.57 11.02 -5.85
CA VAL A 173 -1.53 10.48 -6.73
C VAL A 173 -2.13 10.11 -8.08
N GLY A 174 -1.37 10.34 -9.15
CA GLY A 174 -1.79 9.93 -10.49
C GLY A 174 -1.85 8.41 -10.62
N THR A 175 -2.71 7.92 -11.51
CA THR A 175 -2.92 6.49 -11.77
C THR A 175 -1.60 5.80 -12.17
N GLU A 176 -0.82 6.41 -13.05
CA GLU A 176 0.48 5.88 -13.51
C GLU A 176 1.48 5.69 -12.36
N LEU A 177 1.59 6.69 -11.47
CA LEU A 177 2.46 6.60 -10.31
C LEU A 177 2.00 5.50 -9.35
N PHE A 178 0.69 5.39 -9.11
CA PHE A 178 0.13 4.36 -8.25
C PHE A 178 0.40 2.95 -8.78
N ASP A 179 0.16 2.75 -10.08
CA ASP A 179 0.32 1.46 -10.73
C ASP A 179 1.81 1.06 -10.76
N HIS A 180 2.71 2.01 -11.06
CA HIS A 180 4.15 1.78 -10.98
C HIS A 180 4.60 1.36 -9.57
N VAL A 181 4.06 2.00 -8.52
CA VAL A 181 4.31 1.62 -7.12
C VAL A 181 3.81 0.20 -6.82
N GLN A 182 2.65 -0.22 -7.36
CA GLN A 182 2.15 -1.59 -7.17
C GLN A 182 3.06 -2.63 -7.81
N GLU A 183 3.50 -2.37 -9.05
CA GLU A 183 4.43 -3.24 -9.77
C GLU A 183 5.77 -3.35 -9.04
N GLU A 184 6.29 -2.23 -8.55
CA GLU A 184 7.52 -2.19 -7.77
C GLU A 184 7.41 -2.99 -6.47
N MET A 185 6.29 -2.86 -5.75
CA MET A 185 6.02 -3.66 -4.55
C MET A 185 5.95 -5.15 -4.87
N LYS A 186 5.27 -5.54 -5.96
CA LYS A 186 5.19 -6.94 -6.41
C LYS A 186 6.58 -7.48 -6.73
N ARG A 187 7.37 -6.74 -7.51
CA ARG A 187 8.76 -7.08 -7.87
C ARG A 187 9.63 -7.28 -6.63
N ARG A 188 9.56 -6.37 -5.65
CA ARG A 188 10.31 -6.48 -4.39
C ARG A 188 9.89 -7.71 -3.57
N LYS A 189 8.59 -8.01 -3.54
CA LYS A 189 8.05 -9.18 -2.83
C LYS A 189 8.54 -10.49 -3.45
N GLU A 190 8.51 -10.59 -4.78
CA GLU A 190 9.00 -11.77 -5.53
C GLU A 190 10.50 -11.99 -5.36
N ARG A 191 11.29 -10.91 -5.32
CA ARG A 191 12.74 -10.98 -5.06
C ARG A 191 13.08 -11.34 -3.61
N GLY A 192 12.16 -11.09 -2.67
CA GLY A 192 12.38 -11.26 -1.24
C GLY A 192 13.29 -10.18 -0.63
N ASN A 193 13.41 -10.19 0.70
CA ASN A 193 14.31 -9.27 1.40
C ASN A 193 15.75 -9.75 1.26
N ILE A 194 16.59 -8.96 0.59
CA ILE A 194 18.01 -9.27 0.41
C ILE A 194 18.78 -8.40 1.41
N PRO A 195 19.26 -8.97 2.53
CA PRO A 195 19.92 -8.21 3.57
C PRO A 195 21.33 -7.82 3.11
N SER A 196 21.43 -6.68 2.43
CA SER A 196 22.71 -6.08 2.06
C SER A 196 22.52 -4.59 1.79
N THR A 197 23.45 -3.78 2.28
CA THR A 197 23.52 -2.34 2.02
C THR A 197 24.20 -2.01 0.68
N SER A 198 24.74 -3.02 0.00
CA SER A 198 25.47 -2.83 -1.25
C SER A 198 24.53 -2.69 -2.44
N CYS A 199 24.92 -1.86 -3.41
CA CYS A 199 24.19 -1.68 -4.66
C CYS A 199 24.13 -2.95 -5.54
N PHE A 200 24.94 -3.98 -5.25
CA PHE A 200 24.91 -5.25 -6.01
C PHE A 200 23.91 -6.27 -5.46
N ALA A 201 23.26 -5.96 -4.33
CA ALA A 201 22.31 -6.85 -3.67
C ALA A 201 21.16 -7.22 -4.61
N GLY A 202 20.97 -8.52 -4.86
CA GLY A 202 19.89 -8.99 -5.73
C GLY A 202 20.06 -8.77 -7.22
N ARG A 203 21.25 -8.35 -7.66
CA ARG A 203 21.54 -8.10 -9.08
C ARG A 203 22.46 -9.14 -9.71
N ILE A 204 23.25 -9.84 -8.91
CA ILE A 204 24.19 -10.85 -9.39
C ILE A 204 23.52 -12.23 -9.33
N VAL A 205 23.43 -12.91 -10.47
CA VAL A 205 22.81 -14.22 -10.64
C VAL A 205 23.88 -15.28 -10.89
N CYS A 206 23.74 -16.44 -10.26
CA CYS A 206 24.65 -17.57 -10.44
C CYS A 206 24.43 -18.25 -11.80
N GLY A 207 25.50 -18.40 -12.57
CA GLY A 207 25.46 -19.11 -13.87
C GLY A 207 25.11 -20.59 -13.75
N ASP A 208 25.47 -21.25 -12.64
CA ASP A 208 25.26 -22.70 -12.50
C ASP A 208 23.82 -23.07 -12.10
N CYS A 209 23.22 -22.33 -11.15
CA CYS A 209 21.94 -22.72 -10.53
C CYS A 209 20.86 -21.64 -10.58
N GLY A 210 21.12 -20.49 -11.22
CA GLY A 210 20.17 -19.38 -11.31
C GLY A 210 19.86 -18.66 -9.99
N SER A 211 20.43 -19.10 -8.86
CA SER A 211 20.23 -18.44 -7.57
C SER A 211 21.00 -17.13 -7.48
N ILE A 212 20.47 -16.18 -6.71
CA ILE A 212 21.11 -14.88 -6.46
C ILE A 212 22.39 -15.04 -5.61
N TYR A 213 23.43 -14.27 -5.93
CA TYR A 213 24.60 -14.06 -5.08
C TYR A 213 24.26 -13.15 -3.90
N GLY A 214 24.66 -13.56 -2.70
CA GLY A 214 24.50 -12.79 -1.47
C GLY A 214 25.83 -12.40 -0.85
N SER A 215 25.86 -11.23 -0.20
CA SER A 215 26.98 -10.83 0.65
C SER A 215 27.02 -11.69 1.92
N LYS A 216 28.18 -12.26 2.24
CA LYS A 216 28.46 -13.02 3.46
C LYS A 216 29.62 -12.35 4.20
N VAL A 217 29.54 -12.32 5.53
CA VAL A 217 30.63 -11.84 6.38
C VAL A 217 31.47 -13.04 6.80
N TRP A 218 32.74 -13.04 6.43
CA TRP A 218 33.73 -14.00 6.92
C TRP A 218 34.55 -13.36 8.05
N HIS A 219 34.91 -14.18 9.04
CA HIS A 219 35.63 -13.75 10.25
C HIS A 219 34.94 -12.57 10.98
N SER A 220 33.63 -12.66 11.19
CA SER A 220 32.81 -11.54 11.73
C SER A 220 33.36 -10.94 13.04
N ASN A 221 33.97 -11.76 13.89
CA ASN A 221 34.43 -11.38 15.23
C ASN A 221 35.95 -11.17 15.31
N SER A 222 36.65 -11.05 14.17
CA SER A 222 38.11 -10.88 14.15
C SER A 222 38.55 -9.66 13.33
N LYS A 223 39.81 -9.24 13.52
CA LYS A 223 40.45 -8.18 12.73
C LYS A 223 40.54 -8.49 11.23
N TYR A 224 40.32 -9.74 10.83
CA TYR A 224 40.31 -10.21 9.44
C TYR A 224 38.89 -10.23 8.84
N ARG A 225 37.94 -9.54 9.47
CA ARG A 225 36.56 -9.41 8.98
C ARG A 225 36.56 -8.93 7.53
N ARG A 226 35.94 -9.73 6.65
CA ARG A 226 35.81 -9.41 5.23
C ARG A 226 34.40 -9.75 4.73
N VAL A 227 33.93 -8.96 3.77
CA VAL A 227 32.67 -9.22 3.07
C VAL A 227 32.99 -9.85 1.73
N ILE A 228 32.39 -11.01 1.48
CA ILE A 228 32.51 -11.72 0.20
C ILE A 228 31.13 -11.94 -0.41
N TRP A 229 31.07 -12.13 -1.71
CA TRP A 229 29.86 -12.44 -2.46
C TRP A 229 29.90 -13.89 -2.91
N GLN A 230 28.86 -14.65 -2.57
CA GLN A 230 28.76 -16.07 -2.92
C GLN A 230 27.32 -16.42 -3.29
N CYS A 231 27.15 -17.34 -4.24
CA CYS A 231 25.85 -17.90 -4.58
C CYS A 231 25.12 -18.41 -3.32
N ASN A 232 23.91 -17.91 -3.06
CA ASN A 232 23.09 -18.33 -1.91
C ASN A 232 22.60 -19.78 -2.03
N GLY A 233 22.54 -20.31 -3.26
CA GLY A 233 22.21 -21.70 -3.56
C GLY A 233 23.42 -22.62 -3.64
N LYS A 234 24.65 -22.14 -3.36
CA LYS A 234 25.88 -22.90 -3.62
C LYS A 234 25.91 -24.30 -2.99
N PHE A 235 25.29 -24.44 -1.83
CA PHE A 235 25.20 -25.69 -1.07
C PHE A 235 23.75 -26.18 -0.93
N LYS A 236 22.82 -25.64 -1.73
CA LYS A 236 21.42 -26.07 -1.73
C LYS A 236 21.22 -27.05 -2.89
N GLY A 237 21.06 -28.33 -2.58
CA GLY A 237 20.87 -29.40 -3.58
C GLY A 237 21.90 -30.53 -3.45
N GLY A 238 21.84 -31.51 -4.35
CA GLY A 238 22.77 -32.64 -4.39
C GLY A 238 24.15 -32.30 -4.98
N GLU A 239 24.22 -31.30 -5.88
CA GLU A 239 25.47 -30.84 -6.49
C GLU A 239 25.80 -29.40 -6.11
N LYS A 240 27.09 -29.14 -5.87
CA LYS A 240 27.61 -27.84 -5.43
C LYS A 240 27.95 -26.97 -6.64
N CYS A 241 27.50 -25.72 -6.65
CA CYS A 241 27.92 -24.77 -7.70
C CYS A 241 29.43 -24.56 -7.71
N SER A 242 30.00 -24.61 -8.92
CA SER A 242 31.41 -24.37 -9.21
C SER A 242 31.78 -22.89 -9.16
N THR A 243 30.81 -21.99 -9.30
CA THR A 243 31.04 -20.55 -9.37
C THR A 243 31.86 -19.99 -8.18
N PRO A 244 32.80 -19.05 -8.41
CA PRO A 244 33.70 -18.56 -7.37
C PRO A 244 32.99 -17.63 -6.37
N HIS A 245 33.67 -17.37 -5.26
CA HIS A 245 33.33 -16.22 -4.43
C HIS A 245 33.98 -14.96 -5.02
N LEU A 246 33.32 -13.82 -4.90
CA LEU A 246 33.79 -12.55 -5.43
C LEU A 246 34.01 -11.55 -4.29
N TYR A 247 34.99 -10.67 -4.42
CA TYR A 247 35.09 -9.51 -3.54
C TYR A 247 34.31 -8.35 -4.13
N GLU A 248 33.77 -7.49 -3.27
CA GLU A 248 32.99 -6.34 -3.72
C GLU A 248 33.79 -5.40 -4.62
N LYS A 249 35.09 -5.24 -4.35
CA LYS A 249 36.00 -4.46 -5.21
C LYS A 249 36.14 -5.04 -6.62
N ASP A 250 36.19 -6.36 -6.74
CA ASP A 250 36.26 -7.01 -8.06
C ASP A 250 34.97 -6.82 -8.84
N ILE A 251 33.81 -6.94 -8.17
CA ILE A 251 32.50 -6.68 -8.77
C ILE A 251 32.42 -5.23 -9.24
N GLN A 252 32.84 -4.27 -8.41
CA GLN A 252 32.87 -2.84 -8.77
C GLN A 252 33.75 -2.59 -10.01
N ARG A 253 34.96 -3.14 -10.02
CA ARG A 253 35.87 -3.00 -11.16
C ARG A 253 35.24 -3.57 -12.43
N ILE A 254 34.77 -4.82 -12.40
CA ILE A 254 34.14 -5.48 -13.56
C ILE A 254 32.92 -4.69 -14.05
N PHE A 255 32.09 -4.19 -13.13
CA PHE A 255 30.92 -3.39 -13.48
C PHE A 255 31.33 -2.06 -14.12
N LEU A 256 32.33 -1.35 -13.57
CA LEU A 256 32.84 -0.12 -14.15
C LEU A 256 33.48 -0.35 -15.51
N ASP A 257 34.24 -1.44 -15.69
CA ASP A 257 34.83 -1.80 -16.98
C ASP A 257 33.75 -2.09 -18.03
N PHE A 258 32.69 -2.81 -17.66
CA PHE A 258 31.53 -3.07 -18.52
C PHE A 258 30.75 -1.78 -18.85
N VAL A 259 30.47 -0.95 -17.85
CA VAL A 259 29.80 0.33 -18.07
C VAL A 259 30.66 1.23 -18.93
N ASN A 260 31.97 1.30 -18.69
CA ASN A 260 32.90 2.05 -19.51
C ASN A 260 32.97 1.50 -20.94
N SER A 261 32.87 0.18 -21.16
CA SER A 261 32.81 -0.40 -22.50
C SER A 261 31.51 -0.02 -23.22
N LEU A 262 30.38 0.03 -22.50
CA LEU A 262 29.11 0.53 -23.04
C LEU A 262 29.14 2.05 -23.30
N ILE A 263 29.92 2.78 -22.50
CA ILE A 263 30.14 4.23 -22.59
C ILE A 263 31.27 4.55 -23.58
N MET A 264 31.99 3.58 -24.16
CA MET A 264 32.95 3.89 -25.23
C MET A 264 32.23 4.41 -26.49
N ASP A 265 30.95 4.11 -26.65
CA ASP A 265 30.04 4.74 -27.62
C ASP A 265 29.36 6.02 -27.09
N ARG A 266 29.79 6.58 -25.96
CA ARG A 266 29.18 7.78 -25.36
C ARG A 266 29.13 8.95 -26.32
N ALA A 267 30.13 9.13 -27.17
CA ALA A 267 30.12 10.19 -28.17
C ALA A 267 28.97 9.99 -29.17
N GLU A 268 28.76 8.75 -29.63
CA GLU A 268 27.71 8.36 -30.56
C GLU A 268 26.32 8.38 -29.92
N ILE A 269 26.17 7.81 -28.72
CA ILE A 269 24.92 7.79 -27.96
C ILE A 269 24.51 9.20 -27.51
N THR A 270 25.45 10.03 -27.03
CA THR A 270 25.16 11.42 -26.65
C THR A 270 24.86 12.26 -27.90
N GLY A 271 25.52 11.97 -29.02
CA GLY A 271 25.21 12.55 -30.33
C GLY A 271 23.77 12.24 -30.73
N GLY A 272 23.39 10.97 -30.78
CA GLY A 272 22.04 10.54 -31.13
C GLY A 272 20.96 11.05 -30.17
N LEU A 273 21.23 11.09 -28.86
CA LEU A 273 20.31 11.69 -27.88
C LEU A 273 20.15 13.19 -28.10
N LYS A 274 21.22 13.94 -28.40
CA LYS A 274 21.13 15.38 -28.70
C LYS A 274 20.34 15.63 -29.98
N GLU A 275 20.57 14.83 -31.03
CA GLU A 275 19.83 14.93 -32.28
C GLU A 275 18.33 14.62 -32.08
N ALA A 276 18.01 13.54 -31.37
CA ALA A 276 16.63 13.19 -31.04
C ALA A 276 15.96 14.27 -30.17
N MET A 277 16.68 14.81 -29.18
CA MET A 277 16.17 15.87 -28.32
C MET A 277 15.93 17.15 -29.13
N MET A 278 16.86 17.55 -30.00
CA MET A 278 16.68 18.69 -30.92
C MET A 278 15.49 18.49 -31.86
N ALA A 279 15.29 17.29 -32.40
CA ALA A 279 14.16 16.98 -33.27
C ALA A 279 12.81 17.06 -32.52
N ILE A 280 12.75 16.55 -31.28
CA ILE A 280 11.54 16.58 -30.44
C ILE A 280 11.24 17.99 -29.95
N THR A 281 12.26 18.79 -29.62
CA THR A 281 12.08 20.18 -29.16
C THR A 281 12.05 21.20 -30.29
N ASN A 282 12.05 20.77 -31.56
CA ASN A 282 12.02 21.69 -32.69
C ASN A 282 10.63 22.30 -32.85
N ASN A 283 10.39 23.39 -32.14
CA ASN A 283 9.12 24.13 -32.15
C ASN A 283 9.10 25.25 -33.19
N THR A 284 10.06 25.31 -34.11
CA THR A 284 10.18 26.41 -35.09
C THR A 284 8.91 26.60 -35.94
N ALA A 285 8.20 25.52 -36.27
CA ALA A 285 6.92 25.61 -36.97
C ALA A 285 5.83 26.27 -36.10
N LEU A 286 5.75 25.89 -34.82
CA LEU A 286 4.78 26.44 -33.87
C LEU A 286 5.10 27.90 -33.50
N GLU A 287 6.38 28.26 -33.41
CA GLU A 287 6.81 29.64 -33.20
C GLU A 287 6.44 30.53 -34.38
N LYS A 288 6.61 30.03 -35.61
CA LYS A 288 6.24 30.77 -36.83
C LYS A 288 4.72 30.95 -36.95
N GLU A 289 3.95 29.95 -36.56
CA GLU A 289 2.49 30.02 -36.51
C GLU A 289 2.00 30.99 -35.43
N ARG A 290 2.61 30.97 -34.22
CA ARG A 290 2.37 31.98 -33.18
C ARG A 290 2.64 33.39 -33.70
N ASP A 291 3.78 33.61 -34.34
CA ASP A 291 4.18 34.95 -34.79
C ASP A 291 3.24 35.45 -35.90
N THR A 292 2.79 34.57 -36.81
CA THR A 292 1.80 34.91 -37.83
C THR A 292 0.45 35.30 -37.21
N LEU A 293 -0.04 34.51 -36.26
CA LEU A 293 -1.30 34.79 -35.55
C LEU A 293 -1.22 36.07 -34.70
N GLN A 294 -0.04 36.39 -34.19
CA GLN A 294 0.20 37.60 -33.41
C GLN A 294 0.23 38.84 -34.30
N GLU A 295 0.85 38.78 -35.48
CA GLU A 295 0.76 39.82 -36.50
C GLU A 295 -0.70 40.01 -36.97
N GLU A 296 -1.45 38.94 -37.20
CA GLU A 296 -2.88 39.03 -37.55
C GLU A 296 -3.72 39.68 -36.44
N CYS A 297 -3.44 39.39 -35.17
CA CYS A 297 -4.08 40.05 -34.03
C CYS A 297 -3.74 41.54 -33.93
N GLU A 298 -2.50 41.93 -34.22
CA GLU A 298 -2.06 43.34 -34.22
C GLU A 298 -2.68 44.16 -35.36
N VAL A 299 -3.01 43.53 -36.50
CA VAL A 299 -3.68 44.20 -37.63
C VAL A 299 -5.18 44.40 -37.39
N VAL A 300 -5.78 43.63 -36.48
CA VAL A 300 -7.23 43.67 -36.15
C VAL A 300 -7.56 44.59 -34.95
N MET A 301 -6.55 45.05 -34.20
CA MET A 301 -6.67 46.08 -33.15
C MET A 301 -6.44 47.50 -33.68
#